data_AF-A0A3F3Q455-F1
#
_entry.id   AF-A0A3F3Q455-F1
#
_cell.length_a   1.000
_cell.length_b   1.000
_cell.length_c   1.000
_cell.angle_alpha   90.00
_cell.angle_beta   90.00
_cell.angle_gamma   90.00
#
_symmetry.space_group_name_H-M   'P 1'
#
loop_
_entity.id
_entity.type
_entity.pdbx_description
1 polymer ?
#
loop_
_entity_poly.entity_id
_entity_poly.type
_entity_poly.pdbx_seq_one_letter_code
_entity_poly.pdbx_strand_id
1 'polypeptide(L)'
;MDPNALYIALFIRDDPPKPNDYHWAPYHHRIDSSTKYHITNEGNGWMAGHGPESGTGILKAFLLVGLIQIATIKSTTSAQETLERVFRSYDGYLNDNEYRTCRTWLLDVLRDLQEDTGMLNGVDIESLEKEAMDWSNQYAFEASRNIVDPQSATLTNIEVLAYLTANPPRRPPNPPPNSRNWVPSPDLRDHNTVVKEIHNYVTRLSPHLLKYPKYTHLSPAQIQAQSQSTTATAIPPSQINAPTPLDHALRELVTRLQPYGLTKGEVLMIVNLGVGLHAPATEGEEGEEMGEGGEEDESAEHHGNGGEETNGMMEVDGAEEGQGGDGEIPEEDYGALALLDTVIEEREERLSNEDVTNVLAIIRETLGSRKGEGVDEEG
;
A
#
# COMPACT_ATOMS: atom_id res chain seq x y z
N MET A 1 14.71 25.52 1.05
CA MET A 1 15.09 25.80 -0.35
C MET A 1 14.91 27.27 -0.59
N ASP A 2 15.85 27.87 -1.33
CA ASP A 2 15.88 29.30 -1.59
C ASP A 2 15.00 29.64 -2.80
N PRO A 3 14.12 30.65 -2.70
CA PRO A 3 13.32 31.11 -3.84
C PRO A 3 14.16 31.48 -5.06
N ASN A 4 13.68 31.08 -6.24
CA ASN A 4 14.33 31.29 -7.54
C ASN A 4 15.72 30.66 -7.67
N ALA A 5 16.04 29.67 -6.83
CA ALA A 5 17.29 28.94 -6.95
C ALA A 5 17.18 27.81 -7.98
N LEU A 6 18.26 27.63 -8.72
CA LEU A 6 18.48 26.50 -9.61
C LEU A 6 19.32 25.46 -8.86
N TYR A 7 18.83 24.22 -8.87
CA TYR A 7 19.43 23.07 -8.20
C TYR A 7 19.76 21.98 -9.22
N ILE A 8 20.77 21.17 -8.90
CA ILE A 8 20.94 19.83 -9.45
C ILE A 8 20.32 18.85 -8.45
N ALA A 9 19.37 18.05 -8.90
CA ALA A 9 18.79 16.94 -8.15
C ALA A 9 19.43 15.62 -8.59
N LEU A 10 19.83 14.81 -7.61
CA LEU A 10 20.52 13.53 -7.82
C LEU A 10 19.69 12.40 -7.24
N PHE A 11 19.52 11.32 -8.01
CA PHE A 11 18.73 10.15 -7.63
C PHE A 11 19.54 8.87 -7.82
N ILE A 12 19.46 7.93 -6.88
CA ILE A 12 20.02 6.60 -7.08
C ILE A 12 19.24 5.85 -8.17
N ARG A 13 19.91 4.89 -8.82
CA ARG A 13 19.32 4.07 -9.90
C ARG A 13 19.17 2.60 -9.55
N ASP A 14 19.95 2.13 -8.58
CA ASP A 14 20.05 0.73 -8.19
C ASP A 14 19.96 0.60 -6.66
N ASP A 15 19.55 -0.59 -6.21
CA ASP A 15 19.70 -1.05 -4.83
C ASP A 15 20.46 -2.39 -4.83
N PRO A 16 21.68 -2.47 -4.26
CA PRO A 16 22.40 -1.38 -3.61
C PRO A 16 22.90 -0.31 -4.60
N PRO A 17 23.02 0.97 -4.17
CA PRO A 17 23.51 2.04 -5.03
C PRO A 17 24.93 1.79 -5.55
N LYS A 18 25.16 2.06 -6.84
CA LYS A 18 26.50 2.00 -7.46
C LYS A 18 27.19 3.36 -7.40
N PRO A 19 28.49 3.42 -7.07
CA PRO A 19 29.24 4.67 -7.10
C PRO A 19 29.19 5.36 -8.46
N ASN A 20 29.00 6.69 -8.46
CA ASN A 20 28.95 7.54 -9.66
C ASN A 20 27.83 7.22 -10.67
N ASP A 21 26.83 6.42 -10.30
CA ASP A 21 25.70 6.05 -11.16
C ASP A 21 24.39 6.65 -10.64
N TYR A 22 24.12 7.88 -11.09
CA TYR A 22 22.97 8.67 -10.65
C TYR A 22 22.10 9.10 -11.83
N HIS A 23 20.81 9.27 -11.58
CA HIS A 23 19.96 10.08 -12.45
C HIS A 23 20.09 11.54 -12.04
N TRP A 24 20.26 12.42 -13.03
CA TRP A 24 20.52 13.84 -12.86
C TRP A 24 19.36 14.62 -13.44
N ALA A 25 18.84 15.58 -12.68
CA ALA A 25 17.74 16.42 -13.11
C ALA A 25 17.96 17.86 -12.61
N PRO A 26 17.89 18.88 -13.48
CA PRO A 26 17.81 20.25 -13.04
C PRO A 26 16.46 20.53 -12.37
N TYR A 27 16.48 21.28 -11.28
CA TYR A 27 15.28 21.70 -10.57
C TYR A 27 15.33 23.20 -10.32
N HIS A 28 14.39 23.93 -10.91
CA HIS A 28 14.24 25.36 -10.67
C HIS A 28 13.12 25.60 -9.67
N HIS A 29 13.49 26.04 -8.47
CA HIS A 29 12.55 26.28 -7.39
C HIS A 29 11.99 27.70 -7.46
N ARG A 30 10.66 27.84 -7.47
CA ARG A 30 9.99 29.12 -7.20
C ARG A 30 8.91 28.93 -6.15
N ILE A 31 8.57 30.03 -5.49
CA ILE A 31 7.60 30.08 -4.39
C ILE A 31 6.23 29.56 -4.86
N ASP A 32 5.82 29.91 -6.08
CA ASP A 32 4.50 29.67 -6.64
C ASP A 32 4.47 28.52 -7.67
N SER A 33 5.60 28.22 -8.31
CA SER A 33 5.69 27.21 -9.37
C SER A 33 7.13 26.73 -9.52
N SER A 34 7.39 25.46 -9.25
CA SER A 34 8.72 24.88 -9.50
C SER A 34 8.68 24.00 -10.74
N THR A 35 9.82 23.87 -11.42
CA THR A 35 9.95 23.02 -12.61
C THR A 35 11.11 22.07 -12.43
N LYS A 36 10.84 20.78 -12.62
CA LYS A 36 11.87 19.76 -12.79
C LYS A 36 12.05 19.50 -14.26
N TYR A 37 13.29 19.62 -14.72
CA TYR A 37 13.71 19.25 -16.05
C TYR A 37 14.38 17.89 -15.96
N HIS A 38 14.12 16.99 -16.90
CA HIS A 38 14.91 15.76 -17.01
C HIS A 38 14.83 15.17 -18.40
N ILE A 39 15.71 14.20 -18.65
CA ILE A 39 15.58 13.26 -19.75
C ILE A 39 15.63 11.83 -19.22
N THR A 40 14.79 10.96 -19.75
CA THR A 40 14.72 9.54 -19.39
C THR A 40 15.00 8.67 -20.61
N ASN A 41 15.45 7.44 -20.39
CA ASN A 41 15.64 6.46 -21.45
C ASN A 41 14.84 5.20 -21.09
N GLU A 42 13.83 4.89 -21.91
CA GLU A 42 12.93 3.75 -21.73
C GLU A 42 13.21 2.62 -22.73
N GLY A 43 14.43 2.56 -23.28
CA GLY A 43 14.86 1.53 -24.23
C GLY A 43 14.64 1.86 -25.71
N ASN A 44 13.75 2.82 -26.01
CA ASN A 44 13.51 3.32 -27.38
C ASN A 44 14.26 4.64 -27.68
N GLY A 45 15.21 5.02 -26.83
CA GLY A 45 15.94 6.28 -26.89
C GLY A 45 15.61 7.22 -25.74
N TRP A 46 16.26 8.38 -25.76
CA TRP A 46 16.08 9.46 -24.78
C TRP A 46 14.85 10.31 -25.10
N MET A 47 14.09 10.63 -24.06
CA MET A 47 12.90 11.49 -24.11
C MET A 47 13.01 12.61 -23.07
N ALA A 48 12.53 13.80 -23.41
CA ALA A 48 12.42 14.93 -22.49
C ALA A 48 11.15 14.82 -21.63
N GLY A 49 11.28 15.08 -20.32
CA GLY A 49 10.18 15.02 -19.36
C GLY A 49 10.20 16.24 -18.42
N HIS A 50 9.98 17.42 -18.99
CA HIS A 50 9.97 18.66 -18.20
C HIS A 50 8.58 18.89 -17.64
N GLY A 51 8.46 19.06 -16.32
CA GLY A 51 7.17 19.14 -15.66
C GLY A 51 7.15 20.04 -14.44
N PRO A 52 5.96 20.60 -14.09
CA PRO A 52 5.79 21.33 -12.86
C PRO A 52 5.95 20.39 -11.66
N GLU A 53 6.56 20.91 -10.61
CA GLU A 53 6.65 20.29 -9.30
C GLU A 53 5.97 21.21 -8.27
N SER A 54 5.32 20.60 -7.28
CA SER A 54 4.85 21.37 -6.13
C SER A 54 6.06 21.96 -5.40
N GLY A 55 5.94 23.15 -4.80
CA GLY A 55 7.09 23.94 -4.34
C GLY A 55 8.14 23.16 -3.53
N THR A 56 7.73 22.24 -2.65
CA THR A 56 8.62 21.32 -1.92
C THR A 56 8.45 19.84 -2.31
N GLY A 57 7.66 19.54 -3.34
CA GLY A 57 7.36 18.18 -3.80
C GLY A 57 8.58 17.37 -4.19
N ILE A 58 9.59 18.04 -4.76
CA ILE A 58 10.86 17.39 -5.11
C ILE A 58 11.50 16.67 -3.92
N LEU A 59 11.33 17.17 -2.68
CA LEU A 59 11.91 16.56 -1.47
C LEU A 59 11.26 15.23 -1.09
N LYS A 60 10.08 14.93 -1.66
CA LYS A 60 9.36 13.66 -1.53
C LYS A 60 9.60 12.72 -2.71
N ALA A 61 10.46 13.10 -3.66
CA ALA A 61 10.71 12.28 -4.83
C ALA A 61 11.42 10.98 -4.44
N PHE A 62 10.90 9.87 -4.94
CA PHE A 62 11.48 8.54 -4.74
C PHE A 62 12.94 8.51 -5.21
N LEU A 63 13.81 7.87 -4.42
CA LEU A 63 15.25 7.71 -4.68
C LEU A 63 16.08 9.01 -4.66
N LEU A 64 15.52 10.15 -4.24
CA LEU A 64 16.27 11.39 -4.11
C LEU A 64 17.42 11.23 -3.09
N VAL A 65 18.63 11.53 -3.53
CA VAL A 65 19.81 11.69 -2.67
C VAL A 65 19.85 13.11 -2.10
N GLY A 66 19.65 14.11 -2.95
CA GLY A 66 19.40 15.48 -2.51
C GLY A 66 19.56 16.50 -3.62
N LEU A 67 19.68 17.76 -3.20
CA LEU A 67 19.67 18.94 -4.06
C LEU A 67 20.93 19.77 -3.81
N ILE A 68 21.63 20.13 -4.89
CA ILE A 68 22.82 20.98 -4.86
C ILE A 68 22.46 22.30 -5.53
N GLN A 69 22.48 23.40 -4.78
CA GLN A 69 22.20 24.73 -5.32
C GLN A 69 23.37 25.20 -6.17
N ILE A 70 23.11 25.59 -7.42
CA ILE A 70 24.15 26.02 -8.36
C ILE A 70 24.03 27.49 -8.78
N ALA A 71 22.84 28.08 -8.70
CA ALA A 71 22.63 29.49 -8.98
C ALA A 71 21.35 30.04 -8.33
N THR A 72 21.28 31.37 -8.23
CA THR A 72 20.02 32.09 -8.05
C THR A 72 19.66 32.75 -9.38
N ILE A 73 18.47 32.44 -9.89
CA ILE A 73 17.94 32.98 -11.13
C ILE A 73 17.16 34.27 -10.81
N LYS A 74 17.34 35.30 -11.65
CA LYS A 74 16.55 36.52 -11.52
C LYS A 74 15.07 36.21 -11.76
N SER A 75 14.19 36.82 -10.96
CA SER A 75 12.74 36.66 -11.10
C SER A 75 12.13 37.39 -12.31
N THR A 76 12.96 37.96 -13.20
CA THR A 76 12.49 38.66 -14.40
C THR A 76 11.99 37.67 -15.44
N THR A 77 10.90 37.99 -16.13
CA THR A 77 10.32 37.16 -17.20
C THR A 77 11.37 36.72 -18.23
N SER A 78 12.22 37.65 -18.67
CA SER A 78 13.29 37.35 -19.63
C SER A 78 14.30 36.31 -19.11
N ALA A 79 14.66 36.33 -17.82
CA ALA A 79 15.57 35.33 -17.25
C ALA A 79 14.89 33.95 -17.19
N GLN A 80 13.60 33.92 -16.87
CA GLN A 80 12.80 32.69 -16.80
C GLN A 80 12.59 32.06 -18.19
N GLU A 81 12.22 32.87 -19.19
CA GLU A 81 12.08 32.42 -20.58
C GLU A 81 13.41 31.93 -21.16
N THR A 82 14.51 32.59 -20.79
CA THR A 82 15.85 32.17 -21.19
C THR A 82 16.21 30.82 -20.58
N LEU A 83 15.95 30.64 -19.29
CA LEU A 83 16.15 29.37 -18.60
C LEU A 83 15.38 28.25 -19.33
N GLU A 84 14.07 28.43 -19.53
CA GLU A 84 13.19 27.46 -20.19
C GLU A 84 13.70 27.11 -21.61
N ARG A 85 14.08 28.12 -22.39
CA ARG A 85 14.63 27.94 -23.74
C ARG A 85 15.89 27.08 -23.74
N VAL A 86 16.81 27.34 -22.80
CA VAL A 86 18.09 26.64 -22.72
C VAL A 86 17.91 25.19 -22.25
N PHE A 87 17.07 24.94 -21.23
CA PHE A 87 16.81 23.56 -20.78
C PHE A 87 16.10 22.70 -21.81
N ARG A 88 15.34 23.31 -22.72
CA ARG A 88 14.63 22.62 -23.81
C ARG A 88 15.40 22.59 -25.13
N SER A 89 16.61 23.17 -25.19
CA SER A 89 17.33 23.32 -26.46
C SER A 89 17.55 21.97 -27.14
N TYR A 90 17.89 20.93 -26.36
CA TYR A 90 18.20 19.59 -26.85
C TYR A 90 17.01 18.68 -27.11
N ASP A 91 15.77 19.08 -26.77
CA ASP A 91 14.59 18.18 -26.79
C ASP A 91 14.38 17.48 -28.14
N GLY A 92 14.63 18.19 -29.26
CA GLY A 92 14.45 17.68 -30.62
C GLY A 92 15.57 16.77 -31.15
N TYR A 93 16.71 16.70 -30.46
CA TYR A 93 17.91 16.00 -30.93
C TYR A 93 18.64 15.27 -29.80
N LEU A 94 17.88 14.80 -28.79
CA LEU A 94 18.40 13.99 -27.68
C LEU A 94 19.08 12.70 -28.16
N ASN A 95 18.63 12.15 -29.29
CA ASN A 95 19.10 10.86 -29.81
C ASN A 95 20.20 10.99 -30.88
N ASP A 96 20.62 12.21 -31.23
CA ASP A 96 21.63 12.46 -32.27
C ASP A 96 23.06 12.20 -31.78
N ASN A 97 23.25 11.97 -30.47
CA ASN A 97 24.54 11.72 -29.85
C ASN A 97 24.48 10.44 -28.99
N GLU A 98 25.24 9.42 -29.39
CA GLU A 98 25.30 8.12 -28.72
C GLU A 98 25.86 8.20 -27.27
N TYR A 99 26.60 9.26 -26.93
CA TYR A 99 27.14 9.50 -25.59
C TYR A 99 26.18 10.29 -24.69
N ARG A 100 24.95 10.57 -25.15
CA ARG A 100 23.98 11.31 -24.36
C ARG A 100 23.46 10.48 -23.20
N THR A 101 23.45 11.11 -22.04
CA THR A 101 22.89 10.63 -20.78
C THR A 101 22.24 11.81 -20.08
N CYS A 102 21.41 11.60 -19.06
CA CYS A 102 20.89 12.71 -18.25
C CYS A 102 22.03 13.55 -17.64
N ARG A 103 23.18 12.95 -17.33
CA ARG A 103 24.36 13.65 -16.83
C ARG A 103 24.99 14.53 -17.92
N THR A 104 25.39 13.92 -19.04
CA THR A 104 26.07 14.65 -20.13
C THR A 104 25.17 15.73 -20.74
N TRP A 105 23.87 15.46 -20.88
CA TRP A 105 22.87 16.46 -21.27
C TRP A 105 22.79 17.63 -20.28
N LEU A 106 22.70 17.36 -18.98
CA LEU A 106 22.64 18.42 -17.97
C LEU A 106 23.90 19.30 -18.05
N LEU A 107 25.08 18.69 -18.17
CA LEU A 107 26.33 19.44 -18.26
C LEU A 107 26.44 20.27 -19.55
N ASP A 108 25.95 19.76 -20.68
CA ASP A 108 25.83 20.53 -21.93
C ASP A 108 24.91 21.74 -21.74
N VAL A 109 23.74 21.54 -21.15
CA VAL A 109 22.77 22.61 -20.86
C VAL A 109 23.33 23.66 -19.90
N LEU A 110 24.08 23.25 -18.87
CA LEU A 110 24.72 24.20 -17.94
C LEU A 110 25.83 25.02 -18.63
N ARG A 111 26.57 24.43 -19.57
CA ARG A 111 27.54 25.16 -20.40
C ARG A 111 26.84 26.18 -21.30
N ASP A 112 25.78 25.78 -21.99
CA ASP A 112 24.98 26.70 -22.82
C ASP A 112 24.41 27.83 -21.96
N LEU A 113 23.91 27.52 -20.76
CA LEU A 113 23.40 28.52 -19.83
C LEU A 113 24.51 29.50 -19.42
N GLN A 114 25.74 29.01 -19.21
CA GLN A 114 26.90 29.82 -18.88
C GLN A 114 27.33 30.73 -20.03
N GLU A 115 27.43 30.18 -21.24
CA GLU A 115 27.91 30.89 -22.43
C GLU A 115 26.87 31.89 -22.98
N ASP A 116 25.60 31.49 -23.09
CA ASP A 116 24.54 32.32 -23.70
C ASP A 116 24.13 33.50 -22.81
N THR A 117 24.23 33.35 -21.50
CA THR A 117 23.54 34.25 -20.55
C THR A 117 24.43 34.86 -19.49
N GLY A 118 25.64 34.30 -19.28
CA GLY A 118 26.50 34.64 -18.15
C GLY A 118 25.93 34.23 -16.79
N MET A 119 24.82 33.49 -16.74
CA MET A 119 24.43 32.75 -15.53
C MET A 119 25.49 31.70 -15.22
N LEU A 120 25.70 31.33 -13.95
CA LEU A 120 26.80 30.42 -13.57
C LEU A 120 28.23 30.95 -13.87
N ASN A 121 28.40 32.26 -14.12
CA ASN A 121 29.74 32.83 -14.28
C ASN A 121 30.62 32.56 -13.05
N GLY A 122 31.80 32.00 -13.27
CA GLY A 122 32.74 31.61 -12.22
C GLY A 122 32.49 30.22 -11.62
N VAL A 123 31.46 29.50 -12.08
CA VAL A 123 31.26 28.08 -11.76
C VAL A 123 32.07 27.23 -12.74
N ASP A 124 32.98 26.42 -12.22
CA ASP A 124 33.66 25.40 -13.01
C ASP A 124 32.79 24.13 -13.08
N ILE A 125 32.26 23.85 -14.28
CA ILE A 125 31.31 22.76 -14.51
C ILE A 125 31.96 21.39 -14.27
N GLU A 126 33.26 21.23 -14.54
CA GLU A 126 33.96 19.97 -14.30
C GLU A 126 34.12 19.70 -12.80
N SER A 127 34.53 20.72 -12.03
CA SER A 127 34.58 20.62 -10.56
C SER A 127 33.20 20.39 -9.95
N LEU A 128 32.15 21.03 -10.48
CA LEU A 128 30.77 20.84 -10.04
C LEU A 128 30.28 19.40 -10.27
N GLU A 129 30.57 18.80 -11.43
CA GLU A 129 30.23 17.40 -11.69
C GLU A 129 30.89 16.48 -10.65
N LYS A 130 32.18 16.70 -10.38
CA LYS A 130 32.94 15.92 -9.41
C LYS A 130 32.39 16.06 -7.99
N GLU A 131 32.16 17.30 -7.54
CA GLU A 131 31.62 17.56 -6.21
C GLU A 131 30.24 16.91 -6.02
N ALA A 132 29.38 17.03 -7.02
CA ALA A 132 28.05 16.42 -7.00
C ALA A 132 28.11 14.89 -6.91
N MET A 133 29.05 14.23 -7.62
CA MET A 133 29.26 12.80 -7.50
C MET A 133 29.82 12.39 -6.13
N ASP A 134 30.86 13.07 -5.66
CA ASP A 134 31.52 12.76 -4.38
C ASP A 134 30.53 12.91 -3.22
N TRP A 135 29.76 14.01 -3.22
CA TRP A 135 28.70 14.24 -2.26
C TRP A 135 27.63 13.15 -2.34
N SER A 136 27.16 12.78 -3.54
CA SER A 136 26.11 11.76 -3.67
C SER A 136 26.57 10.38 -3.24
N ASN A 137 27.83 10.01 -3.50
CA ASN A 137 28.41 8.74 -3.05
C ASN A 137 28.39 8.60 -1.53
N GLN A 138 28.51 9.71 -0.80
CA GLN A 138 28.44 9.72 0.65
C GLN A 138 27.03 9.38 1.18
N TYR A 139 25.98 9.84 0.49
CA TYR A 139 24.60 9.74 0.97
C TYR A 139 23.73 8.71 0.22
N ALA A 140 24.25 8.05 -0.82
CA ALA A 140 23.48 7.14 -1.66
C ALA A 140 22.80 6.01 -0.88
N PHE A 141 23.49 5.42 0.11
CA PHE A 141 22.93 4.36 0.95
C PHE A 141 21.87 4.85 1.94
N GLU A 142 21.93 6.11 2.36
CA GLU A 142 20.87 6.71 3.19
C GLU A 142 19.62 6.97 2.34
N ALA A 143 19.82 7.45 1.11
CA ALA A 143 18.75 7.65 0.14
C ALA A 143 17.99 6.35 -0.19
N SER A 144 18.70 5.21 -0.33
CA SER A 144 18.07 3.91 -0.61
C SER A 144 17.23 3.38 0.57
N ARG A 145 17.41 3.93 1.76
CA ARG A 145 16.73 3.51 2.99
C ARG A 145 15.70 4.54 3.48
N ASN A 146 15.56 5.65 2.77
CA ASN A 146 14.66 6.71 3.18
C ASN A 146 13.19 6.28 3.04
N ILE A 147 12.42 6.47 4.10
CA ILE A 147 10.97 6.22 4.09
C ILE A 147 10.29 7.48 3.53
N VAL A 148 9.86 7.39 2.28
CA VAL A 148 9.23 8.52 1.56
C VAL A 148 7.80 8.75 2.04
N ASP A 149 7.04 7.67 2.19
CA ASP A 149 5.67 7.70 2.69
C ASP A 149 5.41 6.43 3.52
N PRO A 150 5.31 6.55 4.86
CA PRO A 150 5.06 5.41 5.72
C PRO A 150 3.65 4.82 5.57
N GLN A 151 2.71 5.54 4.95
CA GLN A 151 1.30 5.17 4.84
C GLN A 151 0.76 5.41 3.42
N SER A 152 1.50 4.91 2.43
CA SER A 152 1.16 5.09 1.02
C SER A 152 -0.13 4.38 0.59
N ALA A 153 -0.49 3.29 1.29
CA ALA A 153 -1.71 2.54 1.04
C ALA A 153 -2.21 1.82 2.30
N THR A 154 -3.51 1.54 2.31
CA THR A 154 -4.14 0.67 3.29
C THR A 154 -4.68 -0.54 2.55
N LEU A 155 -4.37 -1.74 3.05
CA LEU A 155 -4.73 -3.01 2.41
C LEU A 155 -5.62 -3.82 3.35
N THR A 156 -6.65 -4.46 2.79
CA THR A 156 -7.46 -5.46 3.49
C THR A 156 -6.66 -6.74 3.72
N ASN A 157 -7.04 -7.52 4.74
CA ASN A 157 -6.44 -8.82 5.00
C ASN A 157 -6.58 -9.77 3.80
N ILE A 158 -7.68 -9.67 3.04
CA ILE A 158 -7.89 -10.49 1.85
C ILE A 158 -6.96 -10.13 0.69
N GLU A 159 -6.66 -8.83 0.48
CA GLU A 159 -5.68 -8.42 -0.54
C GLU A 159 -4.27 -8.89 -0.19
N VAL A 160 -3.89 -8.80 1.09
CA VAL A 160 -2.61 -9.33 1.57
C VAL A 160 -2.55 -10.85 1.39
N LEU A 161 -3.61 -11.56 1.77
CA LEU A 161 -3.70 -13.01 1.58
C LEU A 161 -3.62 -13.40 0.10
N ALA A 162 -4.32 -12.69 -0.78
CA ALA A 162 -4.31 -12.92 -2.22
C ALA A 162 -2.90 -12.80 -2.80
N TYR A 163 -2.17 -11.73 -2.43
CA TYR A 163 -0.79 -11.53 -2.85
C TYR A 163 0.12 -12.66 -2.38
N LEU A 164 0.04 -13.04 -1.11
CA LEU A 164 0.88 -14.10 -0.54
C LEU A 164 0.54 -15.49 -1.08
N THR A 165 -0.74 -15.75 -1.37
CA THR A 165 -1.19 -17.00 -1.99
C THR A 165 -0.69 -17.12 -3.43
N ALA A 166 -0.71 -16.02 -4.20
CA ALA A 166 -0.20 -15.96 -5.56
C ALA A 166 1.35 -15.99 -5.62
N ASN A 167 2.03 -15.74 -4.50
CA ASN A 167 3.48 -15.76 -4.36
C ASN A 167 3.92 -16.73 -3.25
N PRO A 168 3.71 -18.04 -3.43
CA PRO A 168 3.97 -19.01 -2.37
C PRO A 168 5.46 -19.07 -2.00
N PRO A 169 5.79 -19.52 -0.77
CA PRO A 169 7.16 -19.69 -0.32
C PRO A 169 8.00 -20.47 -1.34
N ARG A 170 9.14 -19.90 -1.75
CA ARG A 170 10.05 -20.52 -2.72
C ARG A 170 11.20 -21.19 -2.00
N ARG A 171 11.61 -22.36 -2.50
CA ARG A 171 12.86 -22.99 -2.07
C ARG A 171 14.03 -22.29 -2.75
N PRO A 172 15.15 -22.07 -2.06
CA PRO A 172 16.39 -21.63 -2.71
C PRO A 172 16.74 -22.61 -3.85
N PRO A 173 17.13 -22.14 -5.04
CA PRO A 173 17.56 -23.01 -6.10
C PRO A 173 18.85 -23.70 -5.70
N ASN A 174 18.93 -25.01 -5.94
CA ASN A 174 20.17 -25.76 -5.78
C ASN A 174 21.21 -25.25 -6.79
N PRO A 175 22.51 -25.22 -6.43
CA PRO A 175 23.55 -24.86 -7.38
C PRO A 175 23.51 -25.81 -8.60
N PRO A 176 23.57 -25.27 -9.83
CA PRO A 176 23.65 -26.09 -11.03
C PRO A 176 24.88 -27.00 -10.98
N PRO A 177 24.79 -28.22 -11.55
CA PRO A 177 25.96 -29.09 -11.68
C PRO A 177 27.11 -28.34 -12.36
N ASN A 178 28.31 -28.39 -11.78
CA ASN A 178 29.55 -27.76 -12.28
C ASN A 178 29.60 -26.23 -12.29
N SER A 179 28.71 -25.53 -11.58
CA SER A 179 28.82 -24.06 -11.44
C SER A 179 29.93 -23.69 -10.43
N ARG A 180 31.05 -23.15 -10.93
CA ARG A 180 32.13 -22.59 -10.07
C ARG A 180 31.81 -21.20 -9.50
N ASN A 181 30.89 -20.47 -10.14
CA ASN A 181 30.53 -19.09 -9.80
C ASN A 181 29.02 -18.94 -9.53
N TRP A 182 28.42 -19.90 -8.80
CA TRP A 182 27.02 -19.80 -8.42
C TRP A 182 26.83 -18.68 -7.41
N VAL A 183 26.01 -17.69 -7.76
CA VAL A 183 25.52 -16.70 -6.80
C VAL A 183 24.23 -17.27 -6.20
N PRO A 184 24.19 -17.61 -4.90
CA PRO A 184 22.98 -18.11 -4.27
C PRO A 184 21.87 -17.05 -4.34
N SER A 185 20.63 -17.51 -4.51
CA SER A 185 19.47 -16.61 -4.36
C SER A 185 19.46 -15.98 -2.97
N PRO A 186 18.78 -14.83 -2.79
CA PRO A 186 18.51 -14.29 -1.47
C PRO A 186 17.96 -15.37 -0.53
N ASP A 187 18.38 -15.36 0.73
CA ASP A 187 17.83 -16.23 1.76
C ASP A 187 16.42 -15.75 2.12
N LEU A 188 15.41 -16.57 1.79
CA LEU A 188 14.00 -16.24 1.99
C LEU A 188 13.41 -16.92 3.24
N ARG A 189 14.23 -17.46 4.16
CA ARG A 189 13.71 -18.16 5.35
C ARG A 189 12.73 -17.32 6.16
N ASP A 190 13.09 -16.09 6.52
CA ASP A 190 12.24 -15.23 7.35
C ASP A 190 10.99 -14.79 6.60
N HIS A 191 11.13 -14.46 5.31
CA HIS A 191 9.98 -14.20 4.44
C HIS A 191 9.00 -15.38 4.44
N ASN A 192 9.51 -16.61 4.22
CA ASN A 192 8.71 -17.82 4.20
C ASN A 192 8.02 -18.10 5.55
N THR A 193 8.64 -17.73 6.67
CA THR A 193 8.02 -17.80 8.01
C THR A 193 6.83 -16.84 8.08
N VAL A 194 7.02 -15.57 7.72
CA VAL A 194 5.93 -14.57 7.74
C VAL A 194 4.76 -15.00 6.85
N VAL A 195 5.05 -15.50 5.64
CA VAL A 195 4.00 -15.99 4.74
C VAL A 195 3.18 -17.12 5.39
N LYS A 196 3.84 -18.09 6.03
CA LYS A 196 3.15 -19.19 6.73
C LYS A 196 2.30 -18.70 7.88
N GLU A 197 2.83 -17.81 8.71
CA GLU A 197 2.10 -17.27 9.87
C GLU A 197 0.84 -16.49 9.46
N ILE A 198 0.88 -15.77 8.34
CA ILE A 198 -0.32 -15.08 7.83
C ILE A 198 -1.38 -16.09 7.36
N HIS A 199 -0.99 -17.17 6.69
CA HIS A 199 -1.94 -18.23 6.33
C HIS A 199 -2.51 -18.91 7.59
N ASN A 200 -1.67 -19.19 8.60
CA ASN A 200 -2.12 -19.74 9.88
C ASN A 200 -3.13 -18.82 10.58
N TYR A 201 -2.84 -17.51 10.64
CA TYR A 201 -3.76 -16.50 11.18
C TYR A 201 -5.13 -16.57 10.49
N VAL A 202 -5.16 -16.56 9.15
CA VAL A 202 -6.42 -16.63 8.40
C VAL A 202 -7.17 -17.92 8.70
N THR A 203 -6.50 -19.08 8.64
CA THR A 203 -7.16 -20.37 8.85
C THR A 203 -7.73 -20.54 10.26
N ARG A 204 -7.12 -19.93 11.28
CA ARG A 204 -7.50 -20.09 12.68
C ARG A 204 -8.42 -18.98 13.19
N LEU A 205 -8.17 -17.74 12.82
CA LEU A 205 -8.79 -16.55 13.43
C LEU A 205 -9.66 -15.75 12.46
N SER A 206 -9.52 -15.95 11.15
CA SER A 206 -10.31 -15.23 10.14
C SER A 206 -10.72 -16.12 8.96
N PRO A 207 -11.34 -17.30 9.22
CA PRO A 207 -11.64 -18.27 8.17
C PRO A 207 -12.69 -17.77 7.17
N HIS A 208 -13.47 -16.74 7.51
CA HIS A 208 -14.42 -16.10 6.60
C HIS A 208 -13.76 -15.54 5.34
N LEU A 209 -12.49 -15.09 5.42
CA LEU A 209 -11.74 -14.58 4.27
C LEU A 209 -11.60 -15.64 3.17
N LEU A 210 -11.58 -16.93 3.52
CA LEU A 210 -11.51 -18.03 2.56
C LEU A 210 -12.84 -18.27 1.81
N LYS A 211 -13.94 -17.68 2.30
CA LYS A 211 -15.28 -17.78 1.68
C LYS A 211 -15.57 -16.62 0.72
N TYR A 212 -14.69 -15.62 0.67
CA TYR A 212 -14.84 -14.46 -0.20
C TYR A 212 -14.79 -14.89 -1.67
N PRO A 213 -15.27 -14.04 -2.60
CA PRO A 213 -15.12 -14.29 -4.01
C PRO A 213 -13.66 -14.61 -4.36
N LYS A 214 -13.49 -15.44 -5.40
CA LYS A 214 -12.16 -15.93 -5.81
C LYS A 214 -11.16 -14.78 -5.91
N TYR A 215 -10.08 -14.91 -5.16
CA TYR A 215 -9.10 -13.85 -4.92
C TYR A 215 -7.73 -14.14 -5.55
N THR A 216 -7.55 -15.28 -6.21
CA THR A 216 -6.36 -15.60 -7.00
C THR A 216 -6.73 -16.13 -8.38
N HIS A 217 -5.89 -15.88 -9.38
CA HIS A 217 -6.05 -16.45 -10.73
C HIS A 217 -5.58 -17.91 -10.84
N LEU A 218 -4.74 -18.34 -9.88
CA LEU A 218 -4.15 -19.67 -9.87
C LEU A 218 -5.07 -20.70 -9.23
N SER A 219 -5.05 -21.91 -9.76
CA SER A 219 -5.63 -23.07 -9.08
C SER A 219 -4.74 -23.51 -7.91
N PRO A 220 -5.29 -24.19 -6.89
CA PRO A 220 -4.51 -24.77 -5.80
C PRO A 220 -3.36 -25.68 -6.30
N ALA A 221 -3.61 -26.45 -7.36
CA ALA A 221 -2.60 -27.30 -8.00
C ALA A 221 -1.45 -26.48 -8.62
N GLN A 222 -1.75 -25.34 -9.25
CA GLN A 222 -0.74 -24.43 -9.80
C GLN A 222 0.09 -23.77 -8.69
N ILE A 223 -0.55 -23.35 -7.59
CA ILE A 223 0.14 -22.80 -6.42
C ILE A 223 1.08 -23.85 -5.80
N GLN A 224 0.60 -25.08 -5.65
CA GLN A 224 1.41 -26.18 -5.11
C GLN A 224 2.59 -26.52 -6.03
N ALA A 225 2.37 -26.56 -7.35
CA ALA A 225 3.44 -26.77 -8.32
C ALA A 225 4.51 -25.67 -8.26
N GLN A 226 4.12 -24.39 -8.08
CA GLN A 226 5.07 -23.28 -7.92
C GLN A 226 5.92 -23.42 -6.66
N SER A 227 5.32 -23.85 -5.53
CA SER A 227 6.05 -24.06 -4.26
C SER A 227 7.10 -25.17 -4.31
N GLN A 228 6.95 -26.12 -5.25
CA GLN A 228 7.83 -27.28 -5.43
C GLN A 228 8.86 -27.10 -6.56
N SER A 229 8.66 -26.14 -7.47
CA SER A 229 9.56 -25.90 -8.60
C SER A 229 10.72 -24.96 -8.24
N THR A 230 11.93 -25.26 -8.72
CA THR A 230 13.08 -24.34 -8.73
C THR A 230 13.11 -23.45 -9.97
N THR A 231 12.28 -23.76 -10.97
CA THR A 231 12.15 -23.06 -12.25
C THR A 231 10.67 -22.79 -12.49
N ALA A 232 10.20 -21.62 -12.05
CA ALA A 232 8.82 -21.21 -12.29
C ALA A 232 8.65 -20.82 -13.77
N THR A 233 7.70 -21.42 -14.47
CA THR A 233 7.02 -20.69 -15.55
C THR A 233 6.26 -19.55 -14.88
N ALA A 234 6.87 -18.36 -14.88
CA ALA A 234 6.24 -17.14 -14.38
C ALA A 234 4.91 -16.96 -15.12
N ILE A 235 3.84 -16.70 -14.36
CA ILE A 235 2.57 -16.29 -14.94
C ILE A 235 2.86 -15.04 -15.78
N PRO A 236 2.35 -14.93 -17.02
CA PRO A 236 2.50 -13.73 -17.81
C PRO A 236 2.04 -12.50 -17.01
N PRO A 237 2.80 -11.38 -16.99
CA PRO A 237 2.42 -10.17 -16.27
C PRO A 237 1.01 -9.68 -16.60
N SER A 238 0.54 -9.93 -17.83
CA SER A 238 -0.80 -9.60 -18.30
C SER A 238 -1.93 -10.35 -17.58
N GLN A 239 -1.67 -11.56 -17.06
CA GLN A 239 -2.65 -12.32 -16.28
C GLN A 239 -2.64 -11.92 -14.80
N ILE A 240 -1.50 -11.46 -14.26
CA ILE A 240 -1.39 -11.00 -12.87
C ILE A 240 -2.19 -9.71 -12.67
N ASN A 241 -2.19 -8.81 -13.65
CA ASN A 241 -2.88 -7.51 -13.58
C ASN A 241 -4.36 -7.56 -13.96
N ALA A 242 -4.90 -8.74 -14.31
CA ALA A 242 -6.31 -8.88 -14.61
C ALA A 242 -7.15 -8.80 -13.31
N PRO A 243 -8.28 -8.07 -13.28
CA PRO A 243 -9.17 -8.08 -12.13
C PRO A 243 -9.69 -9.49 -11.82
N THR A 244 -9.68 -9.86 -10.54
CA THR A 244 -10.29 -11.06 -9.97
C THR A 244 -11.77 -10.82 -9.64
N PRO A 245 -12.58 -11.87 -9.42
CA PRO A 245 -13.92 -11.72 -8.85
C PRO A 245 -13.94 -10.94 -7.54
N LEU A 246 -12.92 -11.10 -6.68
CA LEU A 246 -12.77 -10.29 -5.47
C LEU A 246 -12.63 -8.79 -5.79
N ASP A 247 -11.81 -8.42 -6.78
CA ASP A 247 -11.62 -7.02 -7.15
C ASP A 247 -12.93 -6.34 -7.58
N HIS A 248 -13.78 -7.09 -8.29
CA HIS A 248 -15.11 -6.62 -8.66
C HIS A 248 -16.02 -6.49 -7.44
N ALA A 249 -16.02 -7.48 -6.55
CA ALA A 249 -16.81 -7.46 -5.33
C ALA A 249 -16.43 -6.31 -4.39
N LEU A 250 -15.14 -6.04 -4.18
CA LEU A 250 -14.67 -4.93 -3.35
C LEU A 250 -15.04 -3.57 -3.96
N ARG A 251 -14.93 -3.42 -5.29
CA ARG A 251 -15.36 -2.19 -5.98
C ARG A 251 -16.86 -1.98 -5.85
N GLU A 252 -17.65 -3.04 -6.00
CA GLU A 252 -19.10 -2.99 -5.84
C GLU A 252 -19.49 -2.63 -4.40
N LEU A 253 -18.89 -3.31 -3.41
CA LEU A 253 -19.08 -3.05 -1.98
C LEU A 253 -18.82 -1.58 -1.64
N VAL A 254 -17.64 -1.05 -1.99
CA VAL A 254 -17.27 0.35 -1.70
C VAL A 254 -18.23 1.33 -2.37
N THR A 255 -18.63 1.05 -3.61
CA THR A 255 -19.58 1.90 -4.34
C THR A 255 -20.95 1.90 -3.68
N ARG A 256 -21.45 0.74 -3.25
CA ARG A 256 -22.77 0.59 -2.64
C ARG A 256 -22.84 1.06 -1.20
N LEU A 257 -21.72 1.05 -0.47
CA LEU A 257 -21.64 1.57 0.89
C LEU A 257 -21.43 3.11 0.95
N GLN A 258 -21.06 3.74 -0.16
CA GLN A 258 -20.79 5.18 -0.22
C GLN A 258 -21.94 6.09 0.28
N PRO A 259 -23.23 5.79 0.04
CA PRO A 259 -24.35 6.60 0.54
C PRO A 259 -24.45 6.65 2.07
N TYR A 260 -23.94 5.65 2.80
CA TYR A 260 -24.02 5.56 4.25
C TYR A 260 -22.95 6.35 4.99
N GLY A 261 -22.08 7.08 4.27
CA GLY A 261 -21.10 7.97 4.87
C GLY A 261 -20.05 7.26 5.73
N LEU A 262 -19.79 5.97 5.49
CA LEU A 262 -18.77 5.20 6.20
C LEU A 262 -17.36 5.68 5.83
N THR A 263 -16.47 5.71 6.82
CA THR A 263 -15.05 6.03 6.63
C THR A 263 -14.32 4.86 5.99
N LYS A 264 -13.14 5.14 5.40
CA LYS A 264 -12.27 4.08 4.85
C LYS A 264 -11.85 3.06 5.91
N GLY A 265 -11.64 3.50 7.15
CA GLY A 265 -11.29 2.64 8.27
C GLY A 265 -12.44 1.73 8.67
N GLU A 266 -13.65 2.25 8.71
CA GLU A 266 -14.87 1.47 9.01
C GLU A 266 -15.08 0.38 7.94
N VAL A 267 -15.03 0.74 6.65
CA VAL A 267 -15.17 -0.23 5.55
C VAL A 267 -14.06 -1.28 5.58
N LEU A 268 -12.81 -0.88 5.85
CA LEU A 268 -11.69 -1.80 6.00
C LEU A 268 -11.93 -2.82 7.12
N MET A 269 -12.40 -2.37 8.29
CA MET A 269 -12.67 -3.23 9.43
C MET A 269 -13.86 -4.16 9.19
N ILE A 270 -14.92 -3.68 8.54
CA ILE A 270 -16.06 -4.50 8.10
C ILE A 270 -15.57 -5.68 7.24
N VAL A 271 -14.71 -5.38 6.24
CA VAL A 271 -14.13 -6.41 5.35
C VAL A 271 -13.20 -7.35 6.11
N ASN A 272 -12.36 -6.86 7.01
CA ASN A 272 -11.40 -7.69 7.74
C ASN A 272 -12.07 -8.61 8.77
N LEU A 273 -13.13 -8.15 9.43
CA LEU A 273 -13.87 -8.92 10.44
C LEU A 273 -14.95 -9.83 9.84
N GLY A 274 -15.32 -9.64 8.58
CA GLY A 274 -16.37 -10.45 7.93
C GLY A 274 -17.74 -10.22 8.55
N VAL A 275 -18.04 -8.95 8.89
CA VAL A 275 -19.31 -8.54 9.50
C VAL A 275 -20.48 -8.99 8.62
N GLY A 276 -21.48 -9.65 9.22
CA GLY A 276 -22.66 -10.13 8.49
C GLY A 276 -22.46 -11.40 7.65
N LEU A 277 -21.26 -11.97 7.60
CA LEU A 277 -20.95 -13.19 6.83
C LEU A 277 -20.91 -14.47 7.67
N HIS A 278 -21.08 -14.35 8.98
CA HIS A 278 -21.26 -15.47 9.90
C HIS A 278 -22.76 -15.68 10.14
N ALA A 279 -23.24 -16.93 10.03
CA ALA A 279 -24.47 -17.31 10.71
C ALA A 279 -24.15 -17.40 12.22
N PRO A 280 -25.10 -17.08 13.12
CA PRO A 280 -24.86 -17.21 14.55
C PRO A 280 -24.39 -18.63 14.86
N ALA A 281 -23.33 -18.73 15.66
CA ALA A 281 -22.97 -20.00 16.29
C ALA A 281 -24.21 -20.50 17.01
N THR A 282 -24.73 -21.65 16.58
CA THR A 282 -25.70 -22.40 17.38
C THR A 282 -25.07 -22.62 18.74
N GLU A 283 -25.75 -22.17 19.80
CA GLU A 283 -25.41 -22.41 21.20
C GLU A 283 -24.86 -23.84 21.39
N GLY A 284 -23.60 -23.97 21.80
CA GLY A 284 -23.02 -25.29 22.06
C GLY A 284 -21.52 -25.48 21.89
N GLU A 285 -20.70 -24.42 21.76
CA GLU A 285 -19.25 -24.58 21.91
C GLU A 285 -18.84 -24.16 23.32
N GLU A 286 -18.54 -25.19 24.11
CA GLU A 286 -18.04 -25.17 25.48
C GLU A 286 -16.92 -24.13 25.61
N GLY A 287 -17.08 -23.23 26.58
CA GLY A 287 -16.05 -22.25 26.92
C GLY A 287 -14.76 -22.98 27.27
N GLU A 288 -13.74 -22.83 26.44
CA GLU A 288 -12.36 -23.09 26.82
C GLU A 288 -11.98 -22.03 27.86
N GLU A 289 -12.08 -22.41 29.13
CA GLU A 289 -11.48 -21.71 30.27
C GLU A 289 -10.03 -21.37 29.92
N MET A 290 -9.73 -20.07 29.88
CA MET A 290 -8.36 -19.60 29.92
C MET A 290 -7.77 -20.02 31.28
N GLY A 291 -6.90 -21.03 31.25
CA GLY A 291 -6.10 -21.43 32.40
C GLY A 291 -5.18 -20.30 32.83
N GLU A 292 -5.60 -19.54 33.83
CA GLU A 292 -4.69 -18.73 34.64
C GLU A 292 -3.94 -19.65 35.61
N GLY A 293 -2.63 -19.46 35.63
CA GLY A 293 -1.67 -20.24 36.39
C GLY A 293 -1.97 -20.24 37.89
N GLY A 294 -1.74 -21.42 38.48
CA GLY A 294 -1.88 -21.62 39.91
C GLY A 294 -0.87 -20.83 40.73
N GLU A 295 -1.33 -20.36 41.89
CA GLU A 295 -0.55 -20.35 43.11
C GLU A 295 -1.40 -20.93 44.24
N GLU A 296 -0.72 -21.70 45.08
CA GLU A 296 -1.27 -22.57 46.10
C GLU A 296 -1.72 -21.82 47.36
N ASP A 297 -2.80 -22.34 47.93
CA ASP A 297 -3.02 -22.65 49.34
C ASP A 297 -3.61 -21.68 50.37
N GLU A 298 -4.54 -22.32 51.09
CA GLU A 298 -4.96 -22.20 52.49
C GLU A 298 -5.79 -21.00 52.99
N SER A 299 -7.09 -21.31 53.13
CA SER A 299 -7.83 -21.33 54.41
C SER A 299 -8.07 -20.02 55.17
N ALA A 300 -9.32 -19.54 55.14
CA ALA A 300 -9.98 -19.01 56.33
C ALA A 300 -11.51 -19.02 56.19
N GLU A 301 -12.16 -19.67 57.15
CA GLU A 301 -13.60 -19.74 57.42
C GLU A 301 -14.19 -18.34 57.72
N HIS A 302 -15.44 -18.06 57.30
CA HIS A 302 -16.46 -17.53 58.21
C HIS A 302 -17.90 -17.59 57.66
N HIS A 303 -18.78 -17.98 58.59
CA HIS A 303 -20.24 -18.02 58.65
C HIS A 303 -21.10 -16.97 57.89
N GLY A 304 -22.32 -17.40 57.53
CA GLY A 304 -23.51 -16.70 58.06
C GLY A 304 -24.74 -16.53 57.15
N ASN A 305 -25.60 -17.56 57.13
CA ASN A 305 -27.06 -17.49 57.35
C ASN A 305 -27.98 -16.59 56.48
N GLY A 306 -28.90 -17.25 55.76
CA GLY A 306 -30.34 -17.04 55.97
C GLY A 306 -31.14 -16.27 54.90
N GLY A 307 -32.16 -16.93 54.36
CA GLY A 307 -33.51 -16.32 54.36
C GLY A 307 -34.19 -16.01 53.01
N GLU A 308 -35.10 -16.92 52.65
CA GLU A 308 -36.47 -16.67 52.16
C GLU A 308 -36.75 -16.23 50.71
N GLU A 309 -37.51 -17.13 50.07
CA GLU A 309 -38.39 -16.96 48.92
C GLU A 309 -39.32 -15.76 49.07
N THR A 310 -39.55 -15.00 47.99
CA THR A 310 -40.89 -14.49 47.68
C THR A 310 -41.11 -14.42 46.16
N ASN A 311 -42.11 -15.19 45.71
CA ASN A 311 -42.82 -14.97 44.45
C ASN A 311 -43.60 -13.66 44.53
N GLY A 312 -43.43 -12.78 43.53
CA GLY A 312 -44.22 -11.57 43.36
C GLY A 312 -44.40 -11.24 41.88
N MET A 313 -45.50 -11.75 41.31
CA MET A 313 -46.01 -11.37 39.99
C MET A 313 -46.58 -9.94 39.99
N MET A 314 -46.46 -9.29 38.83
CA MET A 314 -47.19 -8.11 38.31
C MET A 314 -46.87 -6.73 38.91
N GLU A 315 -46.36 -5.82 38.07
CA GLU A 315 -47.22 -4.85 37.39
C GLU A 315 -46.47 -4.20 36.21
N VAL A 316 -47.11 -4.27 35.04
CA VAL A 316 -46.78 -3.55 33.81
C VAL A 316 -47.47 -2.19 33.93
N ASP A 317 -46.74 -1.09 33.82
CA ASP A 317 -47.23 0.15 33.20
C ASP A 317 -46.10 1.18 33.11
N GLY A 318 -45.90 1.73 31.92
CA GLY A 318 -44.92 2.79 31.70
C GLY A 318 -44.60 2.99 30.23
N ALA A 319 -45.63 3.36 29.47
CA ALA A 319 -45.51 3.77 28.08
C ALA A 319 -44.47 4.90 27.91
N GLU A 320 -43.42 4.64 27.14
CA GLU A 320 -42.74 5.67 26.36
C GLU A 320 -43.16 5.49 24.90
N GLU A 321 -43.98 6.43 24.43
CA GLU A 321 -44.25 6.63 23.02
C GLU A 321 -42.98 7.20 22.35
N GLY A 322 -42.10 6.30 21.92
CA GLY A 322 -41.10 6.59 20.90
C GLY A 322 -41.72 6.50 19.51
N GLN A 323 -42.14 7.63 18.96
CA GLN A 323 -42.43 7.75 17.52
C GLN A 323 -41.11 7.74 16.74
N GLY A 324 -40.78 6.58 16.20
CA GLY A 324 -39.77 6.38 15.17
C GLY A 324 -39.98 4.99 14.62
N GLY A 325 -40.33 4.87 13.35
CA GLY A 325 -40.45 3.58 12.69
C GLY A 325 -39.07 2.96 12.55
N ASP A 326 -38.54 2.38 13.62
CA ASP A 326 -37.32 1.60 13.58
C ASP A 326 -37.71 0.20 13.11
N GLY A 327 -37.29 -0.13 11.89
CA GLY A 327 -37.36 -1.50 11.41
C GLY A 327 -36.62 -2.39 12.41
N GLU A 328 -37.33 -3.37 12.97
CA GLU A 328 -36.74 -4.34 13.89
C GLU A 328 -35.62 -5.11 13.15
N ILE A 329 -34.42 -5.13 13.73
CA ILE A 329 -33.28 -5.87 13.16
C ILE A 329 -33.54 -7.36 13.38
N PRO A 330 -33.41 -8.23 12.36
CA PRO A 330 -33.58 -9.67 12.53
C PRO A 330 -32.68 -10.22 13.64
N GLU A 331 -33.17 -11.14 14.46
CA GLU A 331 -32.38 -11.74 15.56
C GLU A 331 -31.07 -12.39 15.07
N GLU A 332 -31.08 -12.92 13.84
CA GLU A 332 -29.89 -13.47 13.17
C GLU A 332 -28.77 -12.45 12.92
N ASP A 333 -29.11 -11.16 12.95
CA ASP A 333 -28.21 -10.05 12.66
C ASP A 333 -27.69 -9.36 13.93
N TYR A 334 -28.14 -9.75 15.13
CA TYR A 334 -27.67 -9.15 16.39
C TYR A 334 -26.16 -9.27 16.60
N GLY A 335 -25.56 -10.41 16.21
CA GLY A 335 -24.11 -10.56 16.26
C GLY A 335 -23.37 -9.62 15.30
N ALA A 336 -23.94 -9.37 14.12
CA ALA A 336 -23.37 -8.46 13.14
C ALA A 336 -23.55 -6.99 13.55
N LEU A 337 -24.71 -6.65 14.13
CA LEU A 337 -25.00 -5.35 14.72
C LEU A 337 -23.99 -5.02 15.83
N ALA A 338 -23.77 -5.96 16.77
CA ALA A 338 -22.79 -5.76 17.84
C ALA A 338 -21.39 -5.47 17.30
N LEU A 339 -20.96 -6.15 16.24
CA LEU A 339 -19.68 -5.84 15.57
C LEU A 339 -19.71 -4.46 14.91
N LEU A 340 -20.80 -4.06 14.27
CA LEU A 340 -20.93 -2.71 13.69
C LEU A 340 -20.86 -1.62 14.77
N ASP A 341 -21.46 -1.84 15.95
CA ASP A 341 -21.35 -0.92 17.10
C ASP A 341 -19.90 -0.76 17.59
N THR A 342 -19.08 -1.82 17.46
CA THR A 342 -17.64 -1.72 17.79
C THR A 342 -16.81 -1.04 16.72
N VAL A 343 -17.22 -1.10 15.45
CA VAL A 343 -16.46 -0.58 14.30
C VAL A 343 -16.82 0.87 13.99
N ILE A 344 -18.09 1.23 14.14
CA ILE A 344 -18.65 2.54 13.77
C ILE A 344 -18.93 3.30 15.07
N GLU A 345 -18.12 4.32 15.34
CA GLU A 345 -18.36 5.21 16.47
C GLU A 345 -19.69 5.95 16.30
N GLU A 346 -20.45 6.04 17.39
CA GLU A 346 -21.76 6.71 17.45
C GLU A 346 -22.73 6.19 16.36
N ARG A 347 -22.70 4.88 16.08
CA ARG A 347 -23.50 4.26 15.01
C ARG A 347 -24.99 4.63 15.11
N GLU A 348 -25.58 4.57 16.29
CA GLU A 348 -27.00 4.89 16.53
C GLU A 348 -27.37 6.32 16.13
N GLU A 349 -26.45 7.27 16.24
CA GLU A 349 -26.67 8.67 15.84
C GLU A 349 -26.47 8.87 14.33
N ARG A 350 -25.70 7.99 13.68
CA ARG A 350 -25.28 8.11 12.29
C ARG A 350 -26.10 7.28 11.31
N LEU A 351 -26.60 6.12 11.75
CA LEU A 351 -27.27 5.12 10.91
C LEU A 351 -28.52 4.59 11.61
N SER A 352 -29.65 4.62 10.90
CA SER A 352 -30.89 3.98 11.35
C SER A 352 -30.78 2.45 11.31
N ASN A 353 -31.71 1.74 11.96
CA ASN A 353 -31.76 0.28 11.87
C ASN A 353 -32.06 -0.23 10.45
N GLU A 354 -32.81 0.56 9.66
CA GLU A 354 -33.01 0.29 8.23
C GLU A 354 -31.70 0.40 7.45
N ASP A 355 -30.88 1.42 7.74
CA ASP A 355 -29.55 1.57 7.13
C ASP A 355 -28.65 0.39 7.47
N VAL A 356 -28.63 -0.05 8.73
CA VAL A 356 -27.86 -1.22 9.17
C VAL A 356 -28.28 -2.47 8.40
N THR A 357 -29.58 -2.71 8.29
CA THR A 357 -30.13 -3.86 7.55
C THR A 357 -29.68 -3.83 6.09
N ASN A 358 -29.72 -2.66 5.45
CA ASN A 358 -29.28 -2.49 4.07
C ASN A 358 -27.76 -2.69 3.91
N VAL A 359 -26.96 -2.17 4.85
CA VAL A 359 -25.49 -2.36 4.87
C VAL A 359 -25.15 -3.85 4.96
N LEU A 360 -25.78 -4.59 5.87
CA LEU A 360 -25.56 -6.04 6.02
C LEU A 360 -25.97 -6.81 4.76
N ALA A 361 -27.09 -6.44 4.12
CA ALA A 361 -27.51 -7.02 2.85
C ALA A 361 -26.47 -6.80 1.74
N ILE A 362 -25.95 -5.57 1.61
CA ILE A 362 -24.89 -5.24 0.63
C ILE A 362 -23.63 -6.09 0.87
N ILE A 363 -23.21 -6.25 2.14
CA ILE A 363 -22.02 -7.04 2.47
C ILE A 363 -22.21 -8.51 2.06
N ARG A 364 -23.38 -9.10 2.37
CA ARG A 364 -23.71 -10.49 2.01
C ARG A 364 -23.78 -10.69 0.50
N GLU A 365 -24.36 -9.76 -0.24
CA GLU A 365 -24.51 -9.86 -1.70
C GLU A 365 -23.18 -9.75 -2.45
N THR A 366 -22.24 -8.98 -1.92
CA THR A 366 -20.95 -8.70 -2.56
C THR A 366 -19.86 -9.67 -2.12
N LEU A 367 -19.71 -9.93 -0.82
CA LEU A 367 -18.65 -10.76 -0.26
C LEU A 367 -19.10 -12.18 0.12
N GLY A 368 -20.41 -12.41 0.29
CA GLY A 368 -20.93 -13.73 0.58
C GLY A 368 -20.78 -14.68 -0.61
N SER A 369 -20.53 -15.96 -0.33
CA SER A 369 -20.54 -16.97 -1.39
C SER A 369 -21.94 -17.07 -1.99
N ARG A 370 -22.10 -16.71 -3.28
CA ARG A 370 -23.35 -16.97 -4.00
C ARG A 370 -23.60 -18.48 -3.99
N LYS A 371 -24.65 -18.94 -3.30
CA LYS A 371 -25.19 -20.30 -3.46
C LYS A 371 -25.59 -20.46 -4.94
N GLY A 372 -24.71 -20.96 -5.80
CA GLY A 372 -25.08 -21.16 -7.21
C GLY A 372 -23.99 -21.40 -8.25
N GLU A 373 -22.69 -21.30 -7.97
CA GLU A 373 -21.67 -21.77 -8.92
C GLU A 373 -21.17 -23.15 -8.48
N GLY A 374 -21.84 -24.16 -9.05
CA GLY A 374 -21.72 -25.57 -8.70
C GLY A 374 -20.33 -26.15 -8.96
N VAL A 375 -19.92 -26.99 -8.02
CA VAL A 375 -19.09 -28.15 -8.31
C VAL A 375 -20.03 -29.17 -8.98
N ASP A 376 -20.16 -29.08 -10.30
CA ASP A 376 -20.57 -30.23 -11.11
C ASP A 376 -19.29 -30.99 -11.49
N GLU A 377 -18.72 -31.70 -10.52
CA GLU A 377 -17.87 -32.85 -10.78
C GLU A 377 -18.55 -34.05 -10.11
N GLU A 378 -19.41 -34.73 -10.87
CA GLU A 378 -19.59 -36.20 -10.82
C GLU A 378 -20.55 -36.64 -11.94
N GLY A 379 -20.01 -37.40 -12.91
CA GLY A 379 -20.75 -37.98 -14.04
C GLY A 379 -19.86 -38.36 -15.21
#